data_AF-A0A961TGB2-F1
#
_entry.id   AF-A0A961TGB2-F1
#
_cell.length_a   1.000
_cell.length_b   1.000
_cell.length_c   1.000
_cell.angle_alpha   90.00
_cell.angle_beta   90.00
_cell.angle_gamma   90.00
#
_symmetry.space_group_name_H-M   'P 1'
#
loop_
_entity.id
_entity.type
_entity.pdbx_description
1 polymer ?
#
loop_
_entity_poly.entity_id
_entity_poly.type
_entity_poly.pdbx_seq_one_letter_code
_entity_poly.pdbx_strand_id
1 'polypeptide(L)'
;ATEPLSEKLASGLIANNAAVADSRFVINYFRLSSDLRLLFGGGENYGYRFPADIAAFVRRPMLKVFPQLQNIRVTHGWGGTLAITANRLPAFRQIGTNIVSASGFSGQGVTLATLAGRILSEAVRGRMERFDVMASLPNMPFPGGTALRWPMLVLAMTWFSLRDRL
;
A
#
# COMPACT_ATOMS: atom_id res chain seq x y z
N ALA A 1 -13.10 -0.99 -7.54
CA ALA A 1 -14.35 -0.40 -7.02
C ALA A 1 -15.56 -1.09 -7.64
N THR A 2 -16.60 -1.33 -6.84
CA THR A 2 -17.87 -1.88 -7.34
C THR A 2 -18.67 -0.85 -8.13
N GLU A 3 -19.78 -1.27 -8.75
CA GLU A 3 -20.89 -0.35 -9.02
C GLU A 3 -21.45 0.26 -7.71
N PRO A 4 -22.16 1.39 -7.77
CA PRO A 4 -22.83 1.96 -6.60
C PRO A 4 -23.75 0.93 -5.97
N LEU A 5 -23.62 0.73 -4.67
CA LEU A 5 -24.45 -0.18 -3.90
C LEU A 5 -25.72 0.53 -3.44
N SER A 6 -26.78 -0.23 -3.18
CA SER A 6 -27.91 0.32 -2.43
C SER A 6 -27.48 0.69 -1.01
N GLU A 7 -28.09 1.71 -0.42
CA GLU A 7 -27.81 2.13 0.96
C GLU A 7 -27.87 0.98 1.94
N LYS A 8 -28.92 0.14 1.85
CA LYS A 8 -29.11 -1.05 2.67
C LYS A 8 -27.94 -2.04 2.56
N LEU A 9 -27.43 -2.27 1.35
CA LEU A 9 -26.30 -3.17 1.15
C LEU A 9 -25.02 -2.52 1.69
N ALA A 10 -24.77 -1.25 1.37
CA ALA A 10 -23.59 -0.50 1.80
C ALA A 10 -23.48 -0.44 3.33
N SER A 11 -24.56 -0.06 4.03
CA SER A 11 -24.60 -0.03 5.49
C SER A 11 -24.46 -1.42 6.12
N GLY A 12 -24.90 -2.48 5.41
CA GLY A 12 -24.68 -3.86 5.80
C GLY A 12 -23.23 -4.34 5.67
N LEU A 13 -22.40 -3.67 4.84
CA LEU A 13 -20.97 -3.96 4.75
C LEU A 13 -20.16 -3.21 5.81
N ILE A 14 -20.39 -1.90 5.95
CA ILE A 14 -19.65 -1.01 6.83
C ILE A 14 -20.62 -0.02 7.48
N ALA A 15 -21.21 -0.41 8.61
CA ALA A 15 -22.32 0.33 9.24
C ALA A 15 -21.98 1.78 9.61
N ASN A 16 -20.74 2.05 10.00
CA ASN A 16 -20.27 3.36 10.43
C ASN A 16 -19.42 4.09 9.37
N ASN A 17 -19.38 3.57 8.13
CA ASN A 17 -18.55 4.12 7.05
C ASN A 17 -17.05 4.27 7.40
N ALA A 18 -16.53 3.45 8.32
CA ALA A 18 -15.10 3.45 8.65
C ALA A 18 -14.24 2.96 7.48
N ALA A 19 -13.00 3.44 7.42
CA ALA A 19 -11.97 2.77 6.66
C ALA A 19 -11.49 1.56 7.46
N VAL A 20 -11.44 0.39 6.83
CA VAL A 20 -11.07 -0.87 7.47
C VAL A 20 -9.82 -1.41 6.80
N ALA A 21 -8.91 -1.96 7.60
CA ALA A 21 -7.81 -2.80 7.15
C ALA A 21 -7.73 -4.01 8.08
N ASP A 22 -7.38 -5.18 7.54
CA ASP A 22 -7.14 -6.37 8.37
C ASP A 22 -5.73 -6.39 8.96
N SER A 23 -5.47 -7.39 9.82
CA SER A 23 -4.18 -7.59 10.50
C SER A 23 -3.23 -8.51 9.74
N ARG A 24 -3.52 -8.84 8.46
CA ARG A 24 -2.67 -9.73 7.66
C ARG A 24 -1.37 -9.04 7.28
N PHE A 25 -0.36 -9.82 6.92
CA PHE A 25 0.87 -9.21 6.38
C PHE A 25 0.62 -8.60 5.00
N VAL A 26 -0.16 -9.29 4.17
CA VAL A 26 -0.71 -8.77 2.92
C VAL A 26 -2.12 -8.31 3.20
N ILE A 27 -2.25 -7.03 3.54
CA ILE A 27 -3.50 -6.48 4.05
C ILE A 27 -4.61 -6.48 3.01
N ASN A 28 -5.83 -6.78 3.43
CA ASN A 28 -7.00 -6.28 2.72
C ASN A 28 -7.46 -5.00 3.39
N TYR A 29 -7.80 -4.00 2.58
CA TYR A 29 -8.33 -2.73 3.06
C TYR A 29 -9.51 -2.29 2.21
N PHE A 30 -10.50 -1.69 2.85
CA PHE A 30 -11.72 -1.28 2.17
C PHE A 30 -12.44 -0.14 2.86
N ARG A 31 -13.21 0.61 2.07
CA ARG A 31 -14.09 1.70 2.52
C ARG A 31 -15.17 1.94 1.48
N LEU A 32 -16.23 2.64 1.85
CA LEU A 32 -17.17 3.16 0.87
C LEU A 32 -16.67 4.49 0.28
N SER A 33 -17.00 4.75 -0.98
CA SER A 33 -16.94 6.08 -1.58
C SER A 33 -18.18 6.89 -1.19
N SER A 34 -18.17 8.19 -1.52
CA SER A 34 -19.31 9.09 -1.28
C SER A 34 -20.57 8.67 -2.06
N ASP A 35 -20.41 7.99 -3.21
CA ASP A 35 -21.49 7.45 -4.03
C ASP A 35 -21.73 5.94 -3.77
N LEU A 36 -21.39 5.45 -2.58
CA LEU A 36 -21.69 4.10 -2.09
C LEU A 36 -21.08 2.95 -2.89
N ARG A 37 -19.91 3.15 -3.52
CA ARG A 37 -19.12 2.04 -4.08
C ARG A 37 -18.23 1.47 -3.01
N LEU A 38 -18.09 0.15 -2.97
CA LEU A 38 -17.02 -0.46 -2.18
C LEU A 38 -15.69 -0.27 -2.92
N LEU A 39 -14.81 0.51 -2.32
CA LEU A 39 -13.39 0.55 -2.65
C LEU A 39 -12.73 -0.58 -1.87
N PHE A 40 -12.20 -1.57 -2.57
CA PHE A 40 -11.52 -2.72 -1.97
C PHE A 40 -10.14 -2.84 -2.60
N GLY A 41 -9.13 -2.94 -1.74
CA GLY A 41 -7.75 -3.23 -2.09
C GLY A 41 -7.26 -4.48 -1.38
N GLY A 42 -6.44 -5.26 -2.09
CA GLY A 42 -5.85 -6.49 -1.59
C GLY A 42 -5.34 -7.35 -2.73
N GLY A 43 -4.68 -8.45 -2.37
CA GLY A 43 -4.05 -9.35 -3.34
C GLY A 43 -2.68 -8.86 -3.80
N GLU A 44 -1.99 -8.02 -3.03
CA GLU A 44 -0.67 -7.51 -3.40
C GLU A 44 0.26 -8.65 -3.83
N ASN A 45 0.85 -8.50 -5.02
CA ASN A 45 1.89 -9.38 -5.51
C ASN A 45 3.24 -8.64 -5.45
N TYR A 46 4.31 -9.43 -5.42
CA TYR A 46 5.67 -8.91 -5.23
C TYR A 46 6.49 -8.96 -6.52
N GLY A 47 5.81 -9.22 -7.64
CA GLY A 47 6.38 -9.10 -8.98
C GLY A 47 6.10 -7.73 -9.57
N TYR A 48 6.88 -7.37 -10.60
CA TYR A 48 6.69 -6.11 -11.33
C TYR A 48 5.65 -6.22 -12.46
N ARG A 49 5.00 -7.38 -12.60
CA ARG A 49 3.97 -7.63 -13.62
C ARG A 49 2.59 -7.53 -13.00
N PHE A 50 1.76 -6.69 -13.60
CA PHE A 50 0.36 -6.58 -13.22
C PHE A 50 -0.45 -7.73 -13.85
N PRO A 51 -1.45 -8.27 -13.14
CA PRO A 51 -2.44 -9.15 -13.76
C PRO A 51 -3.10 -8.47 -14.96
N ALA A 52 -3.37 -9.23 -16.03
CA ALA A 52 -4.12 -8.71 -17.18
C ALA A 52 -5.53 -8.23 -16.78
N ASP A 53 -6.14 -8.90 -15.80
CA ASP A 53 -7.41 -8.50 -15.20
C ASP A 53 -7.25 -8.31 -13.68
N ILE A 54 -7.04 -7.05 -13.30
CA ILE A 54 -6.90 -6.64 -11.90
C ILE A 54 -8.23 -6.78 -11.15
N ALA A 55 -9.35 -6.53 -11.83
CA ALA A 55 -10.68 -6.60 -11.22
C ALA A 55 -11.01 -8.03 -10.79
N ALA A 56 -10.81 -9.02 -11.67
CA ALA A 56 -11.02 -10.43 -11.35
C ALA A 56 -10.06 -10.92 -10.26
N PHE A 57 -8.82 -10.42 -10.28
CA PHE A 57 -7.82 -10.76 -9.28
C PHE A 57 -8.20 -10.30 -7.88
N VAL A 58 -8.57 -9.03 -7.71
CA VAL A 58 -8.99 -8.44 -6.41
C VAL A 58 -10.39 -8.91 -6.00
N ARG A 59 -11.25 -9.33 -6.94
CA ARG A 59 -12.57 -9.89 -6.63
C ARG A 59 -12.49 -11.11 -5.72
N ARG A 60 -11.45 -11.95 -5.86
CA ARG A 60 -11.28 -13.18 -5.06
C ARG A 60 -11.19 -12.88 -3.56
N PRO A 61 -10.26 -12.05 -3.05
CA PRO A 61 -10.25 -11.68 -1.63
C PRO A 61 -11.50 -10.87 -1.23
N MET A 62 -12.03 -10.01 -2.10
CA MET A 62 -13.26 -9.26 -1.80
C MET A 62 -14.43 -10.18 -1.45
N LEU A 63 -14.65 -11.26 -2.22
CA LEU A 63 -15.73 -12.20 -1.96
C LEU A 63 -15.48 -13.13 -0.76
N LYS A 64 -14.23 -13.28 -0.31
CA LYS A 64 -13.94 -13.96 0.96
C LYS A 64 -14.40 -13.12 2.16
N VAL A 65 -14.27 -11.79 2.07
CA VAL A 65 -14.70 -10.87 3.13
C VAL A 65 -16.19 -10.57 3.03
N PHE A 66 -16.71 -10.37 1.81
CA PHE A 66 -18.10 -10.02 1.54
C PHE A 66 -18.75 -10.96 0.51
N PRO A 67 -19.09 -12.19 0.89
CA PRO A 67 -19.73 -13.16 -0.01
C PRO A 67 -21.02 -12.65 -0.67
N GLN A 68 -21.76 -11.78 0.03
CA GLN A 68 -23.00 -11.17 -0.45
C GLN A 68 -22.82 -10.29 -1.71
N LEU A 69 -21.58 -9.97 -2.10
CA LEU A 69 -21.27 -9.20 -3.31
C LEU A 69 -21.06 -10.06 -4.57
N GLN A 70 -21.35 -11.36 -4.51
CA GLN A 70 -21.12 -12.30 -5.62
C GLN A 70 -21.73 -11.88 -6.98
N ASN A 71 -22.85 -11.15 -6.97
CA ASN A 71 -23.55 -10.68 -8.17
C ASN A 71 -23.29 -9.20 -8.48
N ILE A 72 -22.54 -8.51 -7.63
CA ILE A 72 -22.21 -7.09 -7.82
C ILE A 72 -21.05 -6.96 -8.79
N ARG A 73 -21.19 -6.05 -9.76
CA ARG A 73 -20.17 -5.81 -10.76
C ARG A 73 -19.01 -4.98 -10.19
N VAL A 74 -17.79 -5.34 -10.57
CA VAL A 74 -16.61 -4.48 -10.39
C VAL A 74 -16.50 -3.63 -11.64
N THR A 75 -16.65 -2.31 -11.50
CA THR A 75 -16.68 -1.38 -12.63
C THR A 75 -15.32 -0.74 -12.89
N HIS A 76 -14.44 -0.72 -11.88
CA HIS A 76 -13.12 -0.10 -11.97
C HIS A 76 -12.09 -1.00 -11.28
N GLY A 77 -10.98 -1.26 -11.95
CA GLY A 77 -9.82 -1.96 -11.42
C GLY A 77 -8.54 -1.25 -11.83
N TRP A 78 -7.62 -1.08 -10.90
CA TRP A 78 -6.31 -0.49 -11.15
C TRP A 78 -5.30 -1.09 -10.18
N GLY A 79 -4.03 -0.99 -10.54
CA GLY A 79 -2.91 -1.43 -9.73
C GLY A 79 -1.77 -0.43 -9.83
N GLY A 80 -0.80 -0.58 -8.95
CA GLY A 80 0.40 0.25 -8.94
C GLY A 80 1.54 -0.44 -8.21
N THR A 81 2.75 0.08 -8.43
CA THR A 81 3.95 -0.43 -7.76
C THR A 81 4.16 0.32 -6.46
N LEU A 82 4.41 -0.42 -5.38
CA LEU A 82 4.74 0.15 -4.09
C LEU A 82 6.26 0.16 -3.88
N ALA A 83 6.80 1.31 -3.50
CA ALA A 83 8.16 1.39 -2.95
C ALA A 83 8.13 1.00 -1.47
N ILE A 84 8.51 -0.25 -1.19
CA ILE A 84 8.57 -0.82 0.16
C ILE A 84 10.02 -0.88 0.64
N THR A 85 10.30 -0.36 1.83
CA THR A 85 11.58 -0.50 2.52
C THR A 85 11.56 -1.72 3.45
N ALA A 86 12.73 -2.27 3.79
CA ALA A 86 12.85 -3.48 4.59
C ALA A 86 12.21 -3.35 6.00
N ASN A 87 12.30 -2.16 6.59
CA ASN A 87 11.73 -1.86 7.91
C ASN A 87 10.41 -1.06 7.85
N ARG A 88 9.82 -0.90 6.67
CA ARG A 88 8.57 -0.17 6.41
C ARG A 88 8.58 1.32 6.79
N LEU A 89 9.75 1.90 7.08
CA LEU A 89 9.91 3.34 7.33
C LEU A 89 10.16 4.10 6.02
N PRO A 90 9.76 5.39 5.93
CA PRO A 90 10.06 6.21 4.78
C PRO A 90 11.58 6.41 4.61
N ALA A 91 12.05 6.45 3.37
CA ALA A 91 13.46 6.61 3.03
C ALA A 91 13.74 8.04 2.55
N PHE A 92 14.31 8.86 3.43
CA PHE A 92 14.86 10.17 3.09
C PHE A 92 16.38 10.04 2.91
N ARG A 93 16.92 10.59 1.82
CA ARG A 93 18.35 10.50 1.51
C ARG A 93 18.85 11.77 0.84
N GLN A 94 19.99 12.27 1.29
CA GLN A 94 20.78 13.24 0.54
C GLN A 94 21.82 12.47 -0.29
N ILE A 95 21.95 12.82 -1.57
CA ILE A 95 22.89 12.22 -2.51
C ILE A 95 23.85 13.32 -2.96
N GLY A 96 25.14 13.14 -2.67
CA GLY A 96 26.11 14.22 -2.86
C GLY A 96 25.76 15.45 -2.00
N THR A 97 25.99 16.64 -2.52
CA THR A 97 25.76 17.90 -1.79
C THR A 97 24.43 18.58 -2.13
N ASN A 98 23.80 18.24 -3.26
CA ASN A 98 22.71 19.04 -3.83
C ASN A 98 21.48 18.23 -4.28
N ILE A 99 21.42 16.91 -4.03
CA ILE A 99 20.27 16.08 -4.38
C ILE A 99 19.62 15.58 -3.10
N VAL A 100 18.32 15.80 -2.97
CA VAL A 100 17.51 15.25 -1.88
C VAL A 100 16.42 14.34 -2.46
N SER A 101 16.13 13.25 -1.75
CA SER A 101 15.13 12.26 -2.14
C SER A 101 14.27 11.87 -0.95
N ALA A 102 12.98 11.69 -1.19
CA ALA A 102 12.03 11.05 -0.28
C ALA A 102 11.29 9.96 -1.05
N SER A 103 11.35 8.72 -0.56
CA SER A 103 10.79 7.54 -1.22
C SER A 103 10.43 6.47 -0.21
N GLY A 104 10.01 5.28 -0.67
CA GLY A 104 9.91 4.12 0.20
C GLY A 104 8.80 4.22 1.27
N PHE A 105 7.73 4.97 0.99
CA PHE A 105 6.65 5.22 1.96
C PHE A 105 5.86 3.98 2.40
N SER A 106 6.17 2.80 1.86
CA SER A 106 5.75 1.51 2.42
C SER A 106 4.23 1.34 2.61
N GLY A 107 3.42 1.93 1.72
CA GLY A 107 1.96 1.92 1.78
C GLY A 107 1.33 3.17 2.43
N GLN A 108 2.14 4.04 3.03
CA GLN A 108 1.70 5.28 3.69
C GLN A 108 1.87 6.53 2.81
N GLY A 109 2.01 6.34 1.50
CA GLY A 109 2.35 7.42 0.56
C GLY A 109 1.33 8.55 0.55
N VAL A 110 0.03 8.25 0.59
CA VAL A 110 -1.03 9.27 0.59
C VAL A 110 -0.93 10.18 1.81
N THR A 111 -0.64 9.62 2.98
CA THR A 111 -0.52 10.37 4.24
C THR A 111 0.80 11.12 4.33
N LEU A 112 1.91 10.48 3.94
CA LEU A 112 3.25 11.02 4.14
C LEU A 112 3.75 11.93 3.01
N ALA A 113 3.26 11.78 1.78
CA ALA A 113 3.81 12.50 0.63
C ALA A 113 3.66 14.02 0.76
N THR A 114 2.55 14.52 1.29
CA THR A 114 2.34 15.97 1.49
C THR A 114 3.35 16.53 2.51
N LEU A 115 3.56 15.81 3.62
CA LEU A 115 4.57 16.18 4.61
C LEU A 115 5.98 16.12 4.01
N ALA A 116 6.29 15.04 3.28
CA ALA A 116 7.57 14.88 2.60
C ALA A 116 7.83 16.02 1.61
N GLY A 117 6.83 16.43 0.82
CA GLY A 117 6.94 17.55 -0.11
C GLY A 117 7.26 18.87 0.60
N ARG A 118 6.63 19.13 1.75
CA ARG A 118 6.96 20.30 2.58
C ARG A 118 8.40 20.25 3.09
N ILE A 119 8.82 19.11 3.65
CA ILE A 119 10.18 18.92 4.17
C ILE A 119 11.23 19.09 3.06
N LEU A 120 10.98 18.51 1.87
CA LEU A 120 11.87 18.66 0.73
C LEU A 120 11.92 20.12 0.23
N SER A 121 10.80 20.84 0.24
CA SER A 121 10.78 22.27 -0.11
C SER A 121 11.59 23.12 0.89
N GLU A 122 11.54 22.80 2.18
CA GLU A 122 12.35 23.43 3.22
C GLU A 122 13.85 23.12 3.00
N ALA A 123 14.19 21.86 2.71
CA ALA A 123 15.56 21.41 2.43
C ALA A 123 16.18 22.12 1.21
N VAL A 124 15.42 22.25 0.11
CA VAL A 124 15.88 22.96 -1.10
C VAL A 124 16.16 24.45 -0.83
N ARG A 125 15.52 25.03 0.18
CA ARG A 125 15.79 26.41 0.66
C ARG A 125 16.91 26.49 1.69
N GLY A 126 17.66 25.40 1.91
CA GLY A 126 18.76 25.33 2.86
C GLY A 126 18.36 25.07 4.32
N ARG A 127 17.08 24.73 4.58
CA ARG A 127 16.59 24.39 5.94
C ARG A 127 16.51 22.88 6.09
N MET A 128 17.58 22.29 6.62
CA MET A 128 17.75 20.84 6.66
C MET A 128 17.18 20.20 7.93
N GLU A 129 16.75 20.96 8.94
CA GLU A 129 16.50 20.42 10.29
C GLU A 129 15.48 19.27 10.30
N ARG A 130 14.35 19.42 9.60
CA ARG A 130 13.35 18.36 9.49
C ARG A 130 13.75 17.25 8.53
N PHE A 131 14.53 17.60 7.50
CA PHE A 131 15.04 16.61 6.57
C PHE A 131 15.99 15.65 7.28
N ASP A 132 16.91 16.19 8.09
CA ASP A 132 17.90 15.42 8.83
C ASP A 132 17.24 14.46 9.84
N VAL A 133 16.16 14.88 10.49
CA VAL A 133 15.34 14.00 11.35
C VAL A 133 14.73 12.83 10.56
N MET A 134 14.20 13.10 9.36
CA MET A 134 13.65 12.03 8.52
C MET A 134 14.75 11.13 7.94
N ALA A 135 15.91 11.71 7.61
CA ALA A 135 17.06 11.01 7.07
C ALA A 135 17.80 10.17 8.12
N SER A 136 17.67 10.50 9.41
CA SER A 136 18.25 9.71 10.52
C SER A 136 17.45 8.44 10.81
N LEU A 137 16.27 8.24 10.21
CA LEU A 137 15.54 6.99 10.32
C LEU A 137 16.39 5.84 9.78
N PRO A 138 16.41 4.67 10.45
CA PRO A 138 17.22 3.56 9.99
C PRO A 138 16.79 3.17 8.58
N ASN A 139 17.76 3.06 7.67
CA ASN A 139 17.52 2.66 6.29
C ASN A 139 18.44 1.49 5.96
N MET A 140 17.97 0.28 6.27
CA MET A 140 18.77 -0.93 6.13
C MET A 140 18.79 -1.37 4.65
N PRO A 141 19.98 -1.53 4.03
CA PRO A 141 20.07 -2.18 2.73
C PRO A 141 19.64 -3.64 2.85
N PHE A 142 19.16 -4.23 1.76
CA PHE A 142 18.89 -5.67 1.75
C PHE A 142 20.18 -6.45 2.07
N PRO A 143 20.17 -7.38 3.04
CA PRO A 143 21.30 -8.26 3.29
C PRO A 143 21.72 -8.98 1.99
N GLY A 144 23.01 -8.93 1.64
CA GLY A 144 23.51 -9.45 0.37
C GLY A 144 23.11 -8.64 -0.88
N GLY A 145 22.63 -7.41 -0.70
CA GLY A 145 22.42 -6.43 -1.76
C GLY A 145 21.42 -6.87 -2.82
N THR A 146 21.65 -6.42 -4.06
CA THR A 146 20.77 -6.68 -5.21
C THR A 146 20.61 -8.16 -5.51
N ALA A 147 21.66 -8.96 -5.31
CA ALA A 147 21.68 -10.39 -5.62
C ALA A 147 20.70 -11.19 -4.72
N LEU A 148 20.67 -10.90 -3.41
CA LEU A 148 19.79 -11.59 -2.47
C LEU A 148 18.41 -10.94 -2.32
N ARG A 149 18.22 -9.71 -2.81
CA ARG A 149 16.94 -8.98 -2.69
C ARG A 149 15.73 -9.79 -3.17
N TRP A 150 15.82 -10.43 -4.33
CA TRP A 150 14.70 -11.19 -4.89
C TRP A 150 14.45 -12.52 -4.14
N PRO A 151 15.46 -13.39 -3.92
CA PRO A 151 15.30 -14.59 -3.10
C PRO A 151 14.73 -14.30 -1.70
N MET A 152 15.23 -13.26 -1.03
CA MET A 152 14.75 -12.88 0.31
C MET A 152 13.30 -12.43 0.29
N LEU A 153 12.90 -11.68 -0.74
CA LEU A 153 11.51 -11.26 -0.90
C LEU A 153 10.59 -12.47 -1.07
N VAL A 154 10.94 -13.41 -1.95
CA VAL A 154 10.14 -14.63 -2.18
C VAL A 154 10.04 -15.45 -0.89
N LEU A 155 11.14 -15.63 -0.15
CA LEU A 155 11.16 -16.35 1.12
C LEU A 155 10.25 -15.69 2.16
N ALA A 156 10.42 -14.38 2.37
CA ALA A 156 9.60 -13.62 3.31
C ALA A 156 8.12 -13.73 2.94
N MET A 157 7.79 -13.61 1.65
CA MET A 157 6.40 -13.66 1.21
C MET A 157 5.76 -15.03 1.37
N THR A 158 6.51 -16.09 1.10
CA THR A 158 6.04 -17.46 1.31
C THR A 158 5.78 -17.70 2.79
N TRP A 159 6.70 -17.26 3.65
CA TRP A 159 6.57 -17.37 5.10
C TRP A 159 5.35 -16.61 5.63
N PHE A 160 5.19 -15.34 5.27
CA PHE A 160 4.06 -14.53 5.74
C PHE A 160 2.73 -15.01 5.16
N SER A 161 2.69 -15.45 3.90
CA SER A 161 1.48 -16.05 3.34
C SER A 161 1.10 -17.36 4.03
N LEU A 162 2.07 -18.13 4.55
CA LEU A 162 1.78 -19.33 5.34
C LEU A 162 1.22 -18.93 6.71
N ARG A 163 1.83 -17.96 7.38
CA ARG A 163 1.34 -17.45 8.68
C ARG A 163 -0.07 -16.87 8.59
N ASP A 164 -0.42 -16.18 7.51
CA ASP A 164 -1.77 -15.61 7.31
C ASP A 164 -2.85 -16.70 7.06
N ARG A 165 -2.45 -17.97 6.83
CA ARG A 165 -3.37 -19.11 6.65
C ARG A 165 -3.57 -19.95 7.91
N LEU A 166 -2.68 -19.81 8.89
CA LEU A 166 -2.78 -20.46 10.21
C LEU A 166 -3.71 -19.63 11.10
#